data_AF-A0A7W4B105-F1
#
_entry.id   AF-A0A7W4B105-F1
#
_cell.length_a   1.000
_cell.length_b   1.000
_cell.length_c   1.000
_cell.angle_alpha   90.00
_cell.angle_beta   90.00
_cell.angle_gamma   90.00
#
_symmetry.space_group_name_H-M   'P 1'
#
loop_
_entity.id
_entity.type
_entity.pdbx_description
1 polymer ?
#
loop_
_entity_poly.entity_id
_entity_poly.type
_entity_poly.pdbx_seq_one_letter_code
_entity_poly.pdbx_strand_id
1 'polypeptide(L)'
;MTTDLNSSSMDTKYVGICEYFATGEGVTYIIASGTKTQINEFAGPYFSTGLGFYSFEEMKSALIECEGMNETCIMDDKRLRAAYVLQTHLPSVADLIKQYGFGTFSYQFHYNLS
;
A
#
# COMPACT_ATOMS: atom_id res chain seq x y z
N MET A 1 -4.72 -34.32 -30.28
CA MET A 1 -4.05 -33.21 -29.57
C MET A 1 -4.86 -31.96 -29.84
N THR A 2 -5.85 -31.70 -29.00
CA THR A 2 -6.63 -30.45 -29.02
C THR A 2 -5.81 -29.39 -28.28
N THR A 3 -5.47 -28.33 -29.00
CA THR A 3 -4.80 -27.13 -28.51
C THR A 3 -5.73 -26.34 -27.60
N ASP A 4 -5.40 -26.29 -26.32
CA ASP A 4 -5.97 -25.33 -25.37
C ASP A 4 -5.43 -23.94 -25.70
N LEU A 5 -6.23 -23.16 -26.43
CA LEU A 5 -5.96 -21.77 -26.77
C LEU A 5 -6.59 -20.86 -25.70
N ASN A 6 -5.71 -20.19 -24.96
CA ASN A 6 -5.92 -18.88 -24.33
C ASN A 6 -7.07 -18.74 -23.34
N SER A 7 -6.86 -19.18 -22.10
CA SER A 7 -7.24 -18.31 -20.98
C SER A 7 -6.13 -17.27 -20.82
N SER A 8 -6.25 -16.11 -21.46
CA SER A 8 -5.51 -14.95 -20.97
C SER A 8 -6.11 -14.65 -19.61
N SER A 9 -5.50 -15.17 -18.53
CA SER A 9 -5.80 -14.66 -17.20
C SER A 9 -5.49 -13.17 -17.28
N MET A 10 -6.53 -12.33 -17.28
CA MET A 10 -6.32 -10.94 -16.92
C MET A 10 -5.65 -10.99 -15.56
N ASP A 11 -4.35 -10.72 -15.52
CA ASP A 11 -3.62 -10.80 -14.26
C ASP A 11 -4.26 -9.80 -13.30
N THR A 12 -5.00 -10.36 -12.33
CA THR A 12 -5.76 -9.58 -11.37
C THR A 12 -4.83 -8.55 -10.76
N LYS A 13 -5.24 -7.28 -10.83
CA LYS A 13 -4.47 -6.17 -10.28
C LYS A 13 -4.81 -6.02 -8.79
N TYR A 14 -3.80 -5.75 -8.00
CA TYR A 14 -3.88 -5.59 -6.55
C TYR A 14 -3.22 -4.27 -6.13
N VAL A 15 -3.51 -3.86 -4.91
CA VAL A 15 -2.72 -2.90 -4.12
C VAL A 15 -1.88 -3.71 -3.14
N GLY A 16 -0.56 -3.57 -3.22
CA GLY A 16 0.41 -4.15 -2.31
C GLY A 16 0.86 -3.12 -1.29
N ILE A 17 0.76 -3.45 0.00
CA ILE A 17 1.18 -2.58 1.10
C ILE A 17 2.05 -3.38 2.07
N CYS A 18 3.25 -2.91 2.36
CA CYS A 18 4.13 -3.48 3.38
C CYS A 18 4.49 -2.39 4.39
N GLU A 19 4.47 -2.76 5.67
CA GLU A 19 4.94 -1.92 6.77
C GLU A 19 6.21 -2.54 7.34
N TYR A 20 7.26 -1.73 7.40
CA TYR A 20 8.54 -2.13 7.93
C TYR A 20 8.98 -1.22 9.07
N PHE A 21 9.37 -1.82 10.19
CA PHE A 21 9.87 -1.11 11.36
C PHE A 21 11.39 -1.22 11.41
N ALA A 22 12.07 -0.12 11.08
CA ALA A 22 13.52 -0.02 11.25
C ALA A 22 13.80 0.46 12.68
N THR A 23 14.69 -0.25 13.40
CA THR A 23 15.07 0.11 14.78
C THR A 23 15.65 1.53 14.82
N GLY A 24 14.97 2.44 15.52
CA GLY A 24 15.41 3.83 15.70
C GLY A 24 14.92 4.83 14.64
N GLU A 25 14.28 4.37 13.56
CA GLU A 25 13.97 5.19 12.38
C GLU A 25 12.47 5.33 12.08
N GLY A 26 11.59 4.73 12.88
CA GLY A 26 10.13 4.82 12.67
C GLY A 26 9.60 3.77 11.71
N VAL A 27 8.45 4.05 11.08
CA VAL A 27 7.77 3.12 10.17
C VAL A 27 7.97 3.55 8.72
N THR A 28 8.33 2.58 7.89
CA THR A 28 8.45 2.73 6.43
C THR A 28 7.31 1.96 5.77
N TYR A 29 6.61 2.62 4.85
CA TYR A 29 5.54 2.00 4.08
C TYR A 29 5.93 1.86 2.61
N ILE A 30 5.74 0.67 2.06
CA ILE A 30 5.92 0.38 0.65
C ILE A 30 4.54 0.16 0.05
N ILE A 31 4.17 0.99 -0.92
CA ILE A 31 2.85 0.97 -1.57
C ILE A 31 3.04 0.86 -3.07
N ALA A 32 2.44 -0.15 -3.70
CA ALA A 32 2.47 -0.33 -5.15
C ALA A 32 1.17 -0.94 -5.67
N SER A 33 0.84 -0.70 -6.94
CA SER A 33 -0.30 -1.33 -7.61
C SER A 33 0.13 -2.06 -8.87
N GLY A 34 -0.39 -3.26 -9.11
CA GLY A 34 0.03 -4.08 -10.24
C GLY A 34 -0.42 -5.54 -10.10
N THR A 35 0.15 -6.43 -10.92
CA THR A 35 0.04 -7.87 -10.63
C THR A 35 0.87 -8.19 -9.38
N LYS A 36 0.60 -9.32 -8.71
CA LYS A 36 1.41 -9.75 -7.57
C LYS A 36 2.90 -9.84 -7.93
N THR A 37 3.23 -10.32 -9.14
CA THR A 37 4.61 -10.39 -9.63
C THR A 37 5.25 -9.01 -9.70
N GLN A 38 4.60 -8.05 -10.37
CA GLN A 38 5.11 -6.68 -10.51
C GLN A 38 5.33 -6.00 -9.16
N ILE A 39 4.42 -6.22 -8.21
CA ILE A 39 4.52 -5.64 -6.86
C ILE A 39 5.69 -6.26 -6.08
N ASN A 40 5.88 -7.58 -6.14
CA ASN A 40 7.01 -8.24 -5.48
C ASN A 40 8.37 -7.81 -6.09
N GLU A 41 8.43 -7.69 -7.42
CA GLU A 41 9.62 -7.19 -8.12
C GLU A 41 9.96 -5.76 -7.67
N PHE A 42 8.95 -4.89 -7.55
CA PHE A 42 9.12 -3.53 -7.05
C PHE A 42 9.59 -3.49 -5.59
N ALA A 43 8.98 -4.29 -4.71
CA ALA A 43 9.33 -4.32 -3.29
C ALA A 43 10.71 -4.95 -3.04
N GLY A 44 11.17 -5.82 -3.93
CA GLY A 44 12.41 -6.57 -3.75
C GLY A 44 12.27 -7.68 -2.70
N PRO A 45 13.24 -8.61 -2.63
CA PRO A 45 13.10 -9.88 -1.93
C PRO A 45 12.92 -9.74 -0.41
N TYR A 46 13.53 -8.72 0.19
CA TYR A 46 13.42 -8.47 1.63
C TYR A 46 12.00 -8.06 2.02
N PHE A 47 11.47 -7.01 1.38
CA PHE A 47 10.17 -6.45 1.72
C PHE A 47 8.99 -7.26 1.17
N SER A 48 9.21 -8.08 0.14
CA SER A 48 8.17 -8.94 -0.44
C SER A 48 7.53 -9.88 0.59
N THR A 49 8.30 -10.29 1.61
CA THR A 49 7.82 -11.18 2.68
C THR A 49 6.76 -10.54 3.58
N GLY A 50 6.73 -9.21 3.65
CA GLY A 50 5.81 -8.44 4.50
C GLY A 50 4.65 -7.80 3.73
N LEU A 51 4.49 -8.09 2.43
CA LEU A 51 3.43 -7.49 1.61
C LEU A 51 2.05 -8.09 1.94
N GLY A 52 1.12 -7.22 2.32
CA GLY A 52 -0.31 -7.47 2.19
C GLY A 52 -0.78 -7.18 0.77
N PHE A 53 -1.60 -8.06 0.20
CA PHE A 53 -2.20 -7.88 -1.13
C PHE A 53 -3.70 -7.73 -1.01
N TYR A 54 -4.22 -6.62 -1.51
CA TYR A 54 -5.64 -6.29 -1.45
C TYR A 54 -6.16 -6.05 -2.86
N SER A 55 -7.31 -6.63 -3.20
CA SER A 55 -7.99 -6.25 -4.43
C SER A 55 -8.44 -4.79 -4.38
N PHE A 56 -8.70 -4.19 -5.54
CA PHE A 56 -9.22 -2.82 -5.59
C PHE A 56 -10.60 -2.68 -4.93
N GLU A 57 -11.46 -3.71 -5.00
CA GLU A 57 -12.77 -3.69 -4.33
C GLU A 57 -12.65 -3.80 -2.80
N GLU A 58 -11.73 -4.63 -2.29
CA GLU A 58 -11.44 -4.69 -0.86
C GLU A 58 -10.91 -3.35 -0.34
N MET A 59 -9.99 -2.72 -1.09
CA MET A 59 -9.41 -1.43 -0.72
C MET A 59 -10.44 -0.31 -0.77
N LYS A 60 -11.29 -0.28 -1.80
CA LYS A 60 -12.40 0.66 -1.90
C LYS A 60 -13.36 0.52 -0.72
N SER A 61 -13.74 -0.71 -0.38
CA SER A 61 -14.63 -0.97 0.76
C SER A 61 -13.98 -0.54 2.07
N ALA A 62 -12.68 -0.76 2.23
CA ALA A 62 -11.92 -0.36 3.41
C ALA A 62 -11.80 1.16 3.56
N LEU A 63 -11.58 1.88 2.46
CA LEU A 63 -11.54 3.34 2.46
C LEU A 63 -12.87 3.95 2.92
N ILE A 64 -14.00 3.42 2.41
CA ILE A 64 -15.35 3.86 2.83
C ILE A 64 -15.58 3.58 4.31
N GLU A 65 -15.13 2.43 4.80
CA GLU A 65 -15.28 2.05 6.20
C GLU A 65 -14.44 2.94 7.13
N CYS A 66 -13.24 3.36 6.71
CA CYS A 66 -12.39 4.28 7.47
C CYS A 66 -13.04 5.65 7.71
N GLU A 67 -13.90 6.14 6.81
CA GLU A 67 -14.57 7.46 6.95
C GLU A 67 -15.46 7.55 8.21
N GLY A 68 -15.93 6.42 8.74
CA GLY A 68 -16.80 6.34 9.90
C GLY A 68 -16.14 5.83 11.20
N MET A 69 -14.83 5.56 11.17
CA MET A 69 -14.12 4.91 12.29
C MET A 69 -13.09 5.84 12.94
N ASN A 70 -12.83 5.63 14.24
CA ASN A 70 -11.69 6.27 14.92
C ASN A 70 -10.38 5.54 14.57
N GLU A 71 -9.25 6.24 14.69
CA GLU A 71 -7.93 5.69 14.35
C GLU A 71 -7.59 4.42 15.13
N THR A 72 -7.98 4.34 16.40
CA THR A 72 -7.70 3.17 17.25
C THR A 72 -8.33 1.89 16.70
N CYS A 73 -9.59 1.94 16.25
CA CYS A 73 -10.27 0.78 15.67
C CYS A 73 -9.72 0.39 14.29
N ILE A 74 -9.19 1.36 13.53
CA ILE A 74 -8.60 1.14 12.21
C ILE A 74 -7.31 0.31 12.32
N MET A 75 -6.52 0.51 13.38
CA MET A 75 -5.20 -0.11 13.52
C MET A 75 -5.23 -1.61 13.84
N ASP A 76 -6.37 -2.14 14.29
CA ASP A 76 -6.57 -3.56 14.63
C ASP A 76 -6.84 -4.44 13.39
N ASP A 77 -7.37 -3.86 12.30
CA ASP A 77 -7.61 -4.55 11.03
C ASP A 77 -6.56 -4.13 10.00
N LYS A 78 -5.79 -5.11 9.50
CA LYS A 78 -4.70 -4.85 8.53
C LYS A 78 -5.19 -4.21 7.23
N ARG A 79 -6.40 -4.55 6.76
CA ARG A 79 -6.99 -3.97 5.54
C ARG A 79 -7.43 -2.53 5.81
N LEU A 80 -8.05 -2.25 6.95
CA LEU A 80 -8.43 -0.87 7.33
C LEU A 80 -7.21 0.00 7.53
N ARG A 81 -6.20 -0.50 8.25
CA ARG A 81 -4.90 0.15 8.41
C ARG A 81 -4.24 0.46 7.06
N ALA A 82 -4.24 -0.50 6.13
CA ALA A 82 -3.71 -0.31 4.78
C ALA A 82 -4.47 0.79 4.01
N ALA A 83 -5.80 0.83 4.12
CA ALA A 83 -6.63 1.88 3.51
C ALA A 83 -6.39 3.25 4.14
N TYR A 84 -6.27 3.33 5.46
CA TYR A 84 -5.98 4.56 6.19
C TYR A 84 -4.62 5.15 5.82
N VAL A 85 -3.59 4.30 5.70
CA VAL A 85 -2.26 4.67 5.23
C VAL A 85 -2.34 5.26 3.82
N LEU A 86 -3.10 4.60 2.92
CA LEU A 86 -3.31 5.08 1.55
C LEU A 86 -3.99 6.46 1.52
N GLN A 87 -5.07 6.62 2.29
CA GLN A 87 -5.87 7.84 2.40
C GLN A 87 -5.06 9.01 2.97
N THR A 88 -4.22 8.74 3.97
CA THR A 88 -3.49 9.78 4.71
C THR A 88 -2.25 10.26 3.95
N HIS A 89 -1.49 9.33 3.37
CA HIS A 89 -0.15 9.63 2.87
C HIS A 89 -0.10 9.96 1.37
N LEU A 90 -0.94 9.36 0.51
CA LEU A 90 -0.91 9.67 -0.93
C LEU A 90 -1.31 11.12 -1.28
N PRO A 91 -2.35 11.72 -0.66
CA PRO A 91 -2.67 13.13 -0.91
C PRO A 91 -1.53 14.07 -0.50
N SER A 92 -0.89 13.78 0.64
CA SER A 92 0.27 14.53 1.13
C SER A 92 1.44 14.51 0.15
N VAL A 93 1.70 13.35 -0.47
CA VAL A 93 2.69 13.21 -1.55
C VAL A 93 2.31 14.05 -2.77
N ALA A 94 1.04 14.04 -3.19
CA ALA A 94 0.58 14.82 -4.34
C ALA A 94 0.76 16.33 -4.10
N ASP A 95 0.52 16.80 -2.87
CA ASP A 95 0.71 18.21 -2.52
C ASP A 95 2.19 18.62 -2.48
N LEU A 96 3.09 17.74 -2.01
CA LEU A 96 4.54 17.97 -2.12
C LEU A 96 4.97 18.11 -3.58
N ILE A 97 4.47 17.27 -4.49
CA ILE A 97 4.79 17.37 -5.91
C ILE A 97 4.27 18.70 -6.51
N LYS A 98 3.04 19.12 -6.16
CA LYS A 98 2.50 20.42 -6.59
C LYS A 98 3.37 21.58 -6.10
N GLN A 99 3.87 21.50 -4.87
CA GLN A 99 4.63 22.57 -4.25
C GLN A 99 6.06 22.67 -4.80
N TYR A 100 6.68 21.54 -5.17
CA TYR A 100 8.11 21.48 -5.49
C TYR A 100 8.45 21.04 -6.92
N GLY A 101 7.47 20.68 -7.77
CA GLY A 101 7.63 20.44 -9.21
C GLY A 101 8.37 19.16 -9.63
N PHE A 102 8.93 18.43 -8.67
CA PHE A 102 9.55 17.12 -8.81
C PHE A 102 9.53 16.43 -7.44
N GLY A 103 9.31 15.11 -7.41
CA GLY A 103 9.38 14.32 -6.18
C GLY A 103 9.84 12.90 -6.45
N THR A 104 10.98 12.53 -5.88
CA THR A 104 11.29 11.13 -5.56
C THR A 104 10.92 10.97 -4.10
N PHE A 105 9.92 10.16 -3.76
CA PHE A 105 9.45 10.05 -2.38
C PHE A 105 9.52 8.61 -1.88
N SER A 106 10.28 8.43 -0.80
CA SER A 106 10.06 7.45 0.25
C SER A 106 9.67 8.26 1.49
N TYR A 107 8.52 7.99 2.11
CA TYR A 107 8.13 8.73 3.31
C TYR A 107 8.50 7.95 4.57
N GLN A 108 9.12 8.67 5.50
CA GLN A 108 9.47 8.22 6.84
C GLN A 108 8.69 9.12 7.80
N PHE A 109 7.76 8.55 8.57
CA PHE A 109 6.95 9.31 9.52
C PHE A 109 7.49 9.06 10.94
N HIS A 110 7.93 10.12 11.61
CA HIS A 110 8.41 10.06 12.98
C HIS A 110 7.38 10.70 13.93
N TYR A 111 6.85 9.92 14.87
CA TYR A 111 6.20 10.46 16.05
C TYR A 111 7.22 10.52 17.18
N ASN A 112 7.42 11.72 17.73
CA ASN A 112 8.11 11.88 19.01
C ASN A 112 7.03 11.98 20.10
N LEU A 113 6.76 10.86 20.76
CA LEU A 113 5.92 10.83 21.96
C LEU A 113 6.83 11.06 23.17
N SER A 114 7.23 12.32 23.34
CA SER A 114 7.83 12.84 24.57
C SER A 114 6.91 13.86 25.21
#